data_AF-T0C169-F1
#
_entry.id   AF-T0C169-F1
#
_cell.length_a   1.000
_cell.length_b   1.000
_cell.length_c   1.000
_cell.angle_alpha   90.00
_cell.angle_beta   90.00
_cell.angle_gamma   90.00
#
_symmetry.space_group_name_H-M   'P 1'
#
loop_
_entity.id
_entity.type
_entity.pdbx_description
1 polymer ?
#
loop_
_entity_poly.entity_id
_entity_poly.type
_entity_poly.pdbx_seq_one_letter_code
_entity_poly.pdbx_strand_id
1 'polypeptide(L)'
;MVAHRATRKLKSGEIKYTRYYQCGQFANKGSAVCRANSVRADYAENEILSRIERILSTPKLIEDVTAEVNRKRVIDTKPLQQEHKHLTAELSSIQRKIDKYFKLYEDDMLPPQELKTRINDLTEQQQRLNHRKLEIEHSLRNEDSKPIQVELVRHLLSTFNSLFVKLGTDKKKQLIHALIKQVIITPERTIGKIELKFDDLFQTVSSSESNVSIGTDMKFSISM
;
A
#
# COMPACT_ATOMS: atom_id res chain seq x y z
N MET A 1 -14.05 11.82 -19.69
CA MET A 1 -14.91 11.25 -20.75
C MET A 1 -16.25 10.87 -20.15
N VAL A 2 -17.29 10.67 -20.95
CA VAL A 2 -18.62 10.25 -20.48
C VAL A 2 -19.01 8.93 -21.16
N ALA A 3 -19.68 8.04 -20.45
CA ALA A 3 -20.18 6.79 -21.02
C ALA A 3 -21.35 7.06 -21.99
N HIS A 4 -21.34 6.41 -23.14
CA HIS A 4 -22.38 6.47 -24.17
C HIS A 4 -22.73 5.05 -24.63
N ARG A 5 -24.00 4.84 -25.00
CA ARG A 5 -24.51 3.55 -25.47
C ARG A 5 -25.11 3.71 -26.86
N ALA A 6 -24.59 2.95 -27.81
CA ALA A 6 -25.19 2.82 -29.14
C ALA A 6 -26.00 1.52 -29.23
N THR A 7 -27.11 1.57 -29.95
CA THR A 7 -27.97 0.42 -30.24
C THR A 7 -27.87 0.07 -31.72
N ARG A 8 -27.87 -1.24 -32.02
CA ARG A 8 -28.07 -1.73 -33.39
C ARG A 8 -29.02 -2.93 -33.37
N LYS A 9 -29.98 -2.95 -34.30
CA LYS A 9 -30.89 -4.09 -34.48
C LYS A 9 -30.25 -5.07 -35.48
N LEU A 10 -30.13 -6.34 -35.09
CA LEU A 10 -29.62 -7.41 -35.95
C LEU A 10 -30.71 -7.88 -36.94
N LYS A 11 -30.31 -8.57 -38.01
CA LYS A 11 -31.24 -9.17 -38.97
C LYS A 11 -32.19 -10.18 -38.32
N SER A 12 -31.77 -10.80 -37.20
CA SER A 12 -32.58 -11.69 -36.35
C SER A 12 -33.63 -10.97 -35.49
N GLY A 13 -33.64 -9.62 -35.47
CA GLY A 13 -34.53 -8.83 -34.62
C GLY A 13 -33.96 -8.45 -33.24
N GLU A 14 -32.86 -9.09 -32.82
CA GLU A 14 -32.19 -8.83 -31.54
C GLU A 14 -31.54 -7.43 -31.49
N ILE A 15 -31.65 -6.75 -30.34
CA ILE A 15 -31.02 -5.43 -30.12
C ILE A 15 -29.67 -5.63 -29.43
N LYS A 16 -28.59 -5.30 -30.14
CA LYS A 16 -27.23 -5.30 -29.59
C LYS A 16 -26.85 -3.92 -29.11
N TYR A 17 -26.29 -3.87 -27.90
CA TYR A 17 -25.81 -2.65 -27.27
C TYR A 17 -24.28 -2.60 -27.33
N THR A 18 -23.72 -1.44 -27.64
CA THR A 18 -22.27 -1.20 -27.63
C THR A 18 -21.96 0.03 -26.79
N ARG A 19 -21.04 -0.14 -25.84
CA ARG A 19 -20.62 0.93 -24.91
C ARG A 19 -19.42 1.67 -25.50
N TYR A 20 -19.44 2.98 -25.38
CA TYR A 20 -18.37 3.88 -25.79
C TYR A 20 -18.04 4.86 -24.68
N TYR A 21 -16.80 5.32 -24.63
CA TYR A 21 -16.40 6.52 -23.90
C TYR A 21 -16.25 7.66 -24.89
N GLN A 22 -16.98 8.76 -24.66
CA GLN A 22 -16.96 9.94 -25.53
C GLN A 22 -16.41 11.17 -24.80
N CYS A 23 -15.96 12.15 -25.55
CA CYS A 23 -15.52 13.43 -24.99
C CYS A 23 -16.67 14.10 -24.22
N GLY A 24 -16.43 14.49 -22.98
CA GLY A 24 -17.44 15.15 -22.14
C GLY A 24 -17.83 16.53 -22.66
N GLN A 25 -16.89 17.28 -23.26
CA GLN A 25 -17.20 18.59 -23.87
C GLN A 25 -18.11 18.41 -25.09
N PHE A 26 -17.90 17.37 -25.92
CA PHE A 26 -18.81 17.05 -27.01
C PHE A 26 -20.19 16.65 -26.48
N ALA A 27 -20.25 15.77 -25.48
CA ALA A 27 -21.51 15.30 -24.91
C ALA A 27 -22.35 16.46 -24.32
N ASN A 28 -21.71 17.46 -23.73
CA ASN A 28 -22.40 18.56 -23.03
C ASN A 28 -22.61 19.80 -23.91
N LYS A 29 -21.72 20.08 -24.88
CA LYS A 29 -21.71 21.34 -25.66
C LYS A 29 -21.76 21.13 -27.18
N GLY A 30 -21.77 19.88 -27.65
CA GLY A 30 -21.90 19.54 -29.06
C GLY A 30 -20.62 19.66 -29.89
N SER A 31 -20.78 19.43 -31.20
CA SER A 31 -19.69 19.36 -32.19
C SER A 31 -18.98 20.68 -32.44
N ALA A 32 -19.58 21.81 -32.07
CA ALA A 32 -18.97 23.14 -32.19
C ALA A 32 -17.75 23.32 -31.29
N VAL A 33 -17.69 22.62 -30.15
CA VAL A 33 -16.61 22.75 -29.15
C VAL A 33 -15.60 21.60 -29.24
N CYS A 34 -16.06 20.38 -29.53
CA CYS A 34 -15.18 19.21 -29.62
C CYS A 34 -15.78 18.14 -30.52
N ARG A 35 -14.95 17.23 -31.05
CA ARG A 35 -15.43 16.01 -31.72
C ARG A 35 -15.82 14.95 -30.68
N ALA A 36 -16.68 14.01 -31.08
CA ALA A 36 -17.13 12.93 -30.20
C ALA A 36 -15.97 12.12 -29.60
N ASN A 37 -14.92 11.88 -30.40
CA ASN A 37 -13.73 11.11 -30.01
C ASN A 37 -14.09 9.80 -29.28
N SER A 38 -15.12 9.12 -29.78
CA SER A 38 -15.70 7.95 -29.15
C SER A 38 -14.75 6.76 -29.27
N VAL A 39 -14.37 6.20 -28.13
CA VAL A 39 -13.58 4.97 -28.03
C VAL A 39 -14.48 3.85 -27.54
N ARG A 40 -14.35 2.66 -28.12
CA ARG A 40 -15.08 1.47 -27.66
C ARG A 40 -14.69 1.14 -26.22
N ALA A 41 -15.68 1.01 -25.34
CA ALA A 41 -15.44 0.82 -23.91
C ALA A 41 -14.76 -0.51 -23.62
N ASP A 42 -15.16 -1.59 -24.31
CA ASP A 42 -14.54 -2.91 -24.16
C ASP A 42 -13.07 -2.91 -24.59
N TYR A 43 -12.74 -2.24 -25.70
CA TYR A 43 -11.36 -2.04 -26.12
C TYR A 43 -10.56 -1.23 -25.09
N ALA A 44 -11.08 -0.09 -24.65
CA ALA A 44 -10.39 0.79 -23.71
C ALA A 44 -10.17 0.10 -22.35
N GLU A 45 -11.21 -0.51 -21.79
CA GLU A 45 -11.16 -1.25 -20.52
C GLU A 45 -10.08 -2.35 -20.58
N ASN A 46 -10.08 -3.17 -21.63
CA ASN A 46 -9.10 -4.25 -21.79
C ASN A 46 -7.68 -3.74 -21.98
N GLU A 47 -7.46 -2.77 -22.86
CA GLU A 47 -6.13 -2.22 -23.14
C GLU A 47 -5.52 -1.55 -21.90
N ILE A 48 -6.33 -0.83 -21.11
CA ILE A 48 -5.91 -0.23 -19.85
C ILE A 48 -5.48 -1.32 -18.85
N LEU A 49 -6.31 -2.34 -18.65
CA LEU A 49 -6.00 -3.42 -17.71
C LEU A 49 -4.75 -4.19 -18.11
N SER A 50 -4.59 -4.53 -19.39
CA SER A 50 -3.40 -5.21 -19.90
C SER A 50 -2.12 -4.38 -19.77
N ARG A 51 -2.21 -3.04 -19.84
CA ARG A 51 -1.06 -2.17 -19.56
C ARG A 51 -0.72 -2.11 -18.08
N ILE A 52 -1.72 -2.00 -17.22
CA ILE A 52 -1.54 -2.02 -15.76
C ILE A 52 -0.88 -3.33 -15.33
N GLU A 53 -1.36 -4.47 -15.82
CA GLU A 53 -0.77 -5.78 -15.53
C GLU A 53 0.71 -5.85 -15.93
N ARG A 54 1.08 -5.33 -17.11
CA ARG A 54 2.49 -5.27 -17.54
C ARG A 54 3.36 -4.44 -16.59
N ILE A 55 2.84 -3.29 -16.17
CA ILE A 55 3.55 -2.42 -15.20
C ILE A 55 3.70 -3.17 -13.88
N LEU A 56 2.61 -3.71 -13.32
CA LEU A 56 2.60 -4.45 -12.06
C LEU A 56 3.46 -5.72 -12.07
N SER A 57 3.68 -6.33 -13.24
CA SER A 57 4.50 -7.53 -13.42
C SER A 57 6.00 -7.23 -13.62
N THR A 58 6.40 -5.95 -13.58
CA THR A 58 7.81 -5.58 -13.78
C THR A 58 8.63 -5.95 -12.54
N PRO A 59 9.70 -6.77 -12.66
CA PRO A 59 10.45 -7.26 -11.50
C PRO A 59 10.97 -6.14 -10.57
N LYS A 60 11.53 -5.09 -11.16
CA LYS A 60 12.04 -3.92 -10.44
C LYS A 60 10.94 -3.26 -9.58
N LEU A 61 9.74 -3.12 -10.13
CA LEU A 61 8.60 -2.55 -9.39
C LEU A 61 8.23 -3.40 -8.18
N ILE A 62 8.21 -4.72 -8.33
CA ILE A 62 7.88 -5.66 -7.25
C ILE A 62 8.92 -5.55 -6.14
N GLU A 63 10.20 -5.48 -6.49
CA GLU A 63 11.31 -5.30 -5.54
C GLU A 63 11.21 -3.96 -4.79
N ASP A 64 11.03 -2.86 -5.53
CA ASP A 64 10.93 -1.51 -4.97
C ASP A 64 9.73 -1.39 -4.01
N VAL A 65 8.56 -1.89 -4.41
CA VAL A 65 7.35 -1.90 -3.56
C VAL A 65 7.58 -2.74 -2.30
N THR A 66 8.19 -3.92 -2.45
CA THR A 66 8.46 -4.80 -1.29
C THR A 66 9.43 -4.15 -0.32
N ALA A 67 10.50 -3.52 -0.84
CA ALA A 67 11.47 -2.78 -0.04
C ALA A 67 10.82 -1.61 0.70
N GLU A 68 9.98 -0.83 0.04
CA GLU A 68 9.29 0.32 0.63
C GLU A 68 8.33 -0.09 1.75
N VAL A 69 7.53 -1.13 1.53
CA VAL A 69 6.60 -1.65 2.53
C VAL A 69 7.35 -2.19 3.75
N ASN A 70 8.43 -2.95 3.52
CA ASN A 70 9.27 -3.45 4.60
C ASN A 70 9.97 -2.32 5.37
N ARG A 71 10.44 -1.27 4.68
CA ARG A 71 11.03 -0.09 5.30
C ARG A 71 10.03 0.60 6.25
N LYS A 72 8.78 0.80 5.81
CA LYS A 72 7.73 1.39 6.67
C LYS A 72 7.45 0.53 7.90
N ARG A 73 7.32 -0.79 7.73
CA ARG A 73 7.16 -1.73 8.86
C ARG A 73 8.31 -1.64 9.87
N VAL A 74 9.55 -1.51 9.40
CA VAL A 74 10.72 -1.31 10.28
C VAL A 74 10.62 0.03 11.04
N ILE A 75 10.22 1.11 10.37
CA ILE A 75 10.03 2.42 11.02
C ILE A 75 8.95 2.33 12.10
N ASP A 76 7.83 1.69 11.82
CA ASP A 76 6.69 1.57 12.73
C ASP A 76 7.01 0.67 13.94
N THR A 77 7.85 -0.35 13.75
CA THR A 77 8.24 -1.29 14.82
C THR A 77 9.45 -0.81 15.64
N LYS A 78 10.23 0.15 15.14
CA LYS A 78 11.44 0.66 15.81
C LYS A 78 11.19 1.23 17.22
N PRO A 79 10.13 2.02 17.49
CA PRO A 79 9.84 2.53 18.83
C PRO A 79 9.56 1.39 19.82
N LEU A 80 8.76 0.41 19.42
CA LEU A 80 8.44 -0.77 20.24
C LEU A 80 9.69 -1.61 20.54
N GLN A 81 10.60 -1.76 19.57
CA GLN A 81 11.88 -2.44 19.78
C GLN A 81 12.79 -1.67 20.75
N GLN A 82 12.80 -0.33 20.69
CA GLN A 82 13.57 0.49 21.62
C GLN A 82 13.01 0.41 23.04
N GLU A 83 11.68 0.46 23.19
CA GLU A 83 11.00 0.29 24.47
C GLU A 83 11.28 -1.10 25.07
N HIS A 84 11.19 -2.17 24.27
CA HIS A 84 11.54 -3.53 24.70
C HIS A 84 12.99 -3.64 25.22
N LYS A 85 13.95 -3.01 24.52
CA LYS A 85 15.35 -2.94 24.97
C LYS A 85 15.49 -2.20 26.28
N HIS A 86 14.81 -1.06 26.43
CA HIS A 86 14.83 -0.28 27.67
C HIS A 86 14.28 -1.09 28.85
N LEU A 87 13.11 -1.70 28.70
CA LEU A 87 12.49 -2.53 29.73
C LEU A 87 13.37 -3.73 30.10
N THR A 88 14.02 -4.35 29.13
CA THR A 88 14.95 -5.48 29.38
C THR A 88 16.17 -5.02 30.17
N ALA A 89 16.72 -3.84 29.86
CA ALA A 89 17.82 -3.25 30.61
C ALA A 89 17.40 -2.90 32.05
N GLU A 90 16.21 -2.33 32.22
CA GLU A 90 15.66 -1.97 33.53
C GLU A 90 15.39 -3.19 34.41
N LEU A 91 14.79 -4.25 33.86
CA LEU A 91 14.64 -5.54 34.54
C LEU A 91 15.98 -6.12 34.98
N SER A 92 17.02 -6.03 34.15
CA SER A 92 18.37 -6.47 34.52
C SER A 92 18.96 -5.65 35.67
N SER A 93 18.67 -4.34 35.71
CA SER A 93 19.09 -3.45 36.79
C SER A 93 18.39 -3.78 38.10
N ILE A 94 17.09 -4.07 38.05
CA ILE A 94 16.32 -4.53 39.22
C ILE A 94 16.89 -5.84 39.75
N GLN A 95 17.19 -6.81 38.87
CA GLN A 95 17.79 -8.07 39.30
C GLN A 95 19.13 -7.84 40.01
N ARG A 96 20.01 -6.99 39.47
CA ARG A 96 21.28 -6.65 40.14
C ARG A 96 21.08 -5.98 41.50
N LYS A 97 20.03 -5.16 41.67
CA LYS A 97 19.69 -4.55 42.97
C LYS A 97 19.22 -5.61 43.97
N ILE A 98 18.39 -6.56 43.53
CA ILE A 98 17.96 -7.70 44.34
C ILE A 98 19.19 -8.50 44.82
N ASP A 99 20.07 -8.88 43.90
CA ASP A 99 21.29 -9.64 44.22
C ASP A 99 22.20 -8.87 45.19
N LYS A 100 22.30 -7.54 45.04
CA LYS A 100 23.05 -6.68 45.96
C LYS A 100 22.45 -6.67 47.37
N TYR A 101 21.13 -6.63 47.49
CA TYR A 101 20.48 -6.65 48.81
C TYR A 101 20.64 -7.98 49.51
N PHE A 102 20.64 -9.10 48.78
CA PHE A 102 20.96 -10.41 49.35
C PHE A 102 22.39 -10.47 49.90
N LYS A 103 23.38 -9.96 49.18
CA LYS A 103 24.78 -9.89 49.69
C LYS A 103 24.90 -9.06 50.97
N LEU A 104 24.26 -7.89 51.02
CA LEU A 104 24.28 -7.05 52.22
C LEU A 104 23.61 -7.71 53.43
N TYR A 105 22.64 -8.59 53.19
CA TYR A 105 22.03 -9.41 54.23
C TYR A 105 22.96 -10.54 54.69
N GLU A 106 23.64 -11.22 53.76
CA GLU A 106 24.66 -12.23 54.07
C GLU A 106 25.84 -11.68 54.89
N ASP A 107 26.20 -10.42 54.65
CA ASP A 107 27.25 -9.70 55.39
C ASP A 107 26.78 -9.13 56.75
N ASP A 108 25.57 -9.50 57.23
CA ASP A 108 24.91 -8.99 58.45
C ASP A 108 24.76 -7.45 58.49
N MET A 109 24.86 -6.77 57.34
CA MET A 109 24.78 -5.31 57.23
C MET A 109 23.33 -4.79 57.05
N LEU A 110 22.35 -5.68 56.90
CA LEU A 110 20.96 -5.33 56.63
C LEU A 110 19.99 -6.18 57.46
N PRO A 111 19.09 -5.58 58.25
CA PRO A 111 18.14 -6.35 59.05
C PRO A 111 17.04 -7.01 58.18
N PRO A 112 16.51 -8.18 58.59
CA PRO A 112 15.55 -8.96 57.79
C PRO A 112 14.29 -8.19 57.38
N GLN A 113 13.80 -7.30 58.24
CA GLN A 113 12.58 -6.51 57.97
C GLN A 113 12.80 -5.48 56.85
N GLU A 114 13.96 -4.82 56.83
CA GLU A 114 14.30 -3.87 55.77
C GLU A 114 14.54 -4.56 54.43
N LEU A 115 15.17 -5.74 54.46
CA LEU A 115 15.34 -6.58 53.27
C LEU A 115 13.97 -6.92 52.65
N LYS A 116 13.05 -7.43 53.47
CA LYS A 116 11.72 -7.85 53.02
C LYS A 116 10.97 -6.72 52.33
N THR A 117 10.97 -5.52 52.93
CA THR A 117 10.30 -4.35 52.33
C THR A 117 10.92 -3.98 50.98
N ARG A 118 12.25 -3.87 50.89
CA ARG A 118 12.93 -3.47 49.64
C ARG A 118 12.78 -4.51 48.53
N ILE A 119 12.83 -5.80 48.87
CA ILE A 119 12.62 -6.87 47.89
C ILE A 119 11.19 -6.88 47.38
N ASN A 120 10.20 -6.66 48.25
CA ASN A 120 8.79 -6.56 47.82
C ASN A 120 8.58 -5.41 46.83
N ASP A 121 9.12 -4.21 47.12
CA ASP A 121 9.03 -3.05 46.21
C ASP A 121 9.66 -3.33 44.84
N LEU A 122 10.84 -3.96 44.84
CA LEU A 122 11.54 -4.34 43.61
C LEU A 122 10.79 -5.43 42.83
N THR A 123 10.18 -6.39 43.53
CA THR A 123 9.37 -7.46 42.92
C THR A 123 8.12 -6.88 42.26
N GLU A 124 7.44 -5.93 42.91
CA GLU A 124 6.28 -5.26 42.34
C GLU A 124 6.66 -4.45 41.08
N GLN A 125 7.78 -3.73 41.12
CA GLN A 125 8.34 -3.05 39.95
C GLN A 125 8.66 -4.04 38.82
N GLN A 126 9.29 -5.18 39.14
CA GLN A 126 9.62 -6.22 38.18
C GLN A 126 8.37 -6.80 37.51
N GLN A 127 7.29 -7.03 38.28
CA GLN A 127 6.02 -7.50 37.75
C GLN A 127 5.40 -6.51 36.77
N ARG A 128 5.37 -5.21 37.11
CA ARG A 128 4.85 -4.16 36.21
C ARG A 128 5.63 -4.08 34.89
N LEU A 129 6.96 -4.11 34.96
CA LEU A 129 7.82 -4.05 33.78
C LEU A 129 7.70 -5.31 32.92
N ASN A 130 7.59 -6.50 33.53
CA ASN A 130 7.36 -7.76 32.82
C ASN A 130 6.01 -7.77 32.12
N HIS A 131 4.96 -7.25 32.76
CA HIS A 131 3.64 -7.13 32.13
C HIS A 131 3.71 -6.26 30.87
N ARG A 132 4.31 -5.07 30.98
CA ARG A 132 4.50 -4.18 29.83
C ARG A 132 5.36 -4.81 28.72
N LYS A 133 6.42 -5.52 29.10
CA LYS A 133 7.27 -6.25 28.14
C LYS A 133 6.46 -7.30 27.37
N LEU A 134 5.59 -8.06 28.05
CA LEU A 134 4.74 -9.07 27.40
C LEU A 134 3.76 -8.45 26.40
N GLU A 135 3.18 -7.29 26.72
CA GLU A 135 2.32 -6.54 25.79
C GLU A 135 3.08 -6.17 24.51
N ILE A 136 4.27 -5.59 24.66
CA ILE A 136 5.10 -5.19 23.52
C ILE A 136 5.51 -6.40 22.67
N GLU A 137 5.89 -7.49 23.32
CA GLU A 137 6.22 -8.73 22.61
C GLU A 137 5.02 -9.29 21.85
N HIS A 138 3.81 -9.17 22.39
CA HIS A 138 2.59 -9.53 21.67
C HIS A 138 2.39 -8.62 20.44
N SER A 139 2.53 -7.31 20.59
CA SER A 139 2.44 -6.36 19.47
C SER A 139 3.49 -6.62 18.38
N LEU A 140 4.72 -6.95 18.75
CA LEU A 140 5.81 -7.28 17.83
C LEU A 140 5.64 -8.66 17.14
N ARG A 141 4.89 -9.59 17.75
CA ARG A 141 4.59 -10.90 17.15
C ARG A 141 3.49 -10.85 16.09
N ASN A 142 2.66 -9.80 16.08
CA ASN A 142 1.63 -9.63 15.06
C ASN A 142 2.24 -9.65 13.64
N GLU A 143 1.53 -10.25 12.68
CA GLU A 143 2.00 -10.46 11.29
C GLU A 143 2.40 -9.15 10.57
N ASP A 144 1.89 -8.02 11.03
CA ASP A 144 2.25 -6.69 10.53
C ASP A 144 3.70 -6.28 10.80
N SER A 145 4.39 -6.96 11.72
CA SER A 145 5.78 -6.68 12.07
C SER A 145 6.79 -7.50 11.25
N LYS A 146 6.36 -8.57 10.56
CA LYS A 146 7.26 -9.42 9.77
C LYS A 146 7.51 -8.82 8.39
N PRO A 147 8.72 -8.96 7.83
CA PRO A 147 9.01 -8.54 6.47
C PRO A 147 8.20 -9.39 5.48
N ILE A 148 7.59 -8.71 4.52
CA ILE A 148 6.88 -9.33 3.42
C ILE A 148 7.91 -9.89 2.43
N GLN A 149 7.71 -11.15 2.02
CA GLN A 149 8.55 -11.79 1.01
C GLN A 149 8.18 -11.30 -0.39
N VAL A 150 9.18 -11.06 -1.22
CA VAL A 150 9.01 -10.62 -2.62
C VAL A 150 8.16 -11.61 -3.42
N GLU A 151 8.31 -12.92 -3.17
CA GLU A 151 7.54 -13.96 -3.87
C GLU A 151 6.03 -13.85 -3.61
N LEU A 152 5.64 -13.49 -2.38
CA LEU A 152 4.24 -13.29 -2.02
C LEU A 152 3.65 -12.09 -2.78
N VAL A 153 4.39 -10.98 -2.83
CA VAL A 153 3.99 -9.79 -3.59
C VAL A 153 3.89 -10.12 -5.08
N ARG A 154 4.85 -10.86 -5.62
CA ARG A 154 4.84 -11.31 -7.02
C ARG A 154 3.60 -12.16 -7.33
N HIS A 155 3.26 -13.11 -6.48
CA HIS A 155 2.08 -13.95 -6.67
C HIS A 155 0.77 -13.14 -6.59
N LEU A 156 0.67 -12.19 -5.65
CA LEU A 156 -0.51 -11.34 -5.52
C LEU A 156 -0.69 -10.45 -6.76
N LEU A 157 0.39 -9.86 -7.25
CA LEU A 157 0.36 -9.02 -8.45
C LEU A 157 0.11 -9.82 -9.72
N SER A 158 0.65 -11.05 -9.85
CA SER A 158 0.38 -11.92 -11.01
C SER A 158 -1.07 -12.38 -11.10
N THR A 159 -1.77 -12.45 -9.96
CA THR A 159 -3.19 -12.83 -9.90
C THR A 159 -4.14 -11.63 -10.01
N PHE A 160 -3.62 -10.40 -10.13
CA PHE A 160 -4.38 -9.15 -10.15
C PHE A 160 -5.55 -9.20 -11.14
N ASN A 161 -5.32 -9.58 -12.40
CA ASN A 161 -6.38 -9.60 -13.41
C ASN A 161 -7.50 -10.57 -13.08
N SER A 162 -7.15 -11.76 -12.57
CA SER A 162 -8.13 -12.77 -12.18
C SER A 162 -9.01 -12.31 -11.01
N LEU A 163 -8.42 -11.58 -10.06
CA LEU A 163 -9.13 -10.98 -8.93
C LEU A 163 -9.96 -9.80 -9.39
N PHE A 164 -9.40 -8.95 -10.26
CA PHE A 164 -10.06 -7.78 -10.79
C PHE A 164 -11.35 -8.14 -11.49
N VAL A 165 -11.36 -9.16 -12.35
CA VAL A 165 -12.57 -9.61 -13.06
C VAL A 165 -13.67 -10.06 -12.08
N LYS A 166 -13.31 -10.70 -10.96
CA LYS A 166 -14.24 -11.20 -9.94
C LYS A 166 -14.78 -10.11 -9.01
N LEU A 167 -14.16 -8.92 -8.97
CA LEU A 167 -14.64 -7.82 -8.15
C LEU A 167 -15.99 -7.28 -8.66
N GLY A 168 -16.85 -6.87 -7.71
CA GLY A 168 -18.06 -6.11 -8.02
C GLY A 168 -17.73 -4.74 -8.64
N THR A 169 -18.68 -4.18 -9.39
CA THR A 169 -18.50 -2.94 -10.17
C THR A 169 -18.02 -1.76 -9.32
N ASP A 170 -18.56 -1.58 -8.12
CA ASP A 170 -18.17 -0.47 -7.23
C ASP A 170 -16.73 -0.61 -6.75
N LYS A 171 -16.31 -1.83 -6.38
CA LYS A 171 -14.93 -2.11 -5.97
C LYS A 171 -13.96 -1.96 -7.14
N LYS A 172 -14.34 -2.39 -8.35
CA LYS A 172 -13.56 -2.16 -9.56
C LYS A 172 -13.34 -0.66 -9.78
N LYS A 173 -14.39 0.14 -9.66
CA LYS A 173 -14.33 1.59 -9.84
C LYS A 173 -13.40 2.23 -8.80
N GLN A 174 -13.57 1.89 -7.52
CA GLN A 174 -12.71 2.39 -6.44
C GLN A 174 -11.23 2.05 -6.68
N LEU A 175 -10.94 0.80 -7.05
CA LEU A 175 -9.57 0.38 -7.30
C LEU A 175 -8.95 1.12 -8.49
N ILE A 176 -9.66 1.19 -9.63
CA ILE A 176 -9.17 1.92 -10.80
C ILE A 176 -8.94 3.40 -10.47
N HIS A 177 -9.83 4.02 -9.70
CA HIS A 177 -9.65 5.40 -9.24
C HIS A 177 -8.48 5.56 -8.26
N ALA A 178 -8.11 4.52 -7.51
CA ALA A 178 -6.94 4.54 -6.65
C ALA A 178 -5.62 4.37 -7.44
N LEU A 179 -5.66 3.59 -8.52
CA LEU A 179 -4.47 3.29 -9.34
C LEU A 179 -4.19 4.36 -10.40
N ILE A 180 -5.22 4.78 -11.14
CA ILE A 180 -5.06 5.61 -12.34
C ILE A 180 -5.31 7.07 -11.99
N LYS A 181 -4.37 7.94 -12.39
CA LYS A 181 -4.51 9.40 -12.33
C LYS A 181 -5.26 9.91 -13.55
N GLN A 182 -4.82 9.53 -14.75
CA GLN A 182 -5.49 9.87 -16.00
C GLN A 182 -5.09 8.93 -17.14
N VAL A 183 -5.95 8.87 -18.17
CA VAL A 183 -5.67 8.16 -19.43
C VAL A 183 -5.79 9.15 -20.57
N ILE A 184 -4.74 9.25 -21.38
CA ILE A 184 -4.67 10.11 -22.56
C ILE A 184 -4.99 9.25 -23.78
N ILE A 185 -5.92 9.74 -24.60
CA ILE A 185 -6.37 9.10 -25.83
C ILE A 185 -5.78 9.86 -27.01
N THR A 186 -5.24 9.12 -27.97
CA THR A 186 -4.62 9.72 -29.15
C THR A 186 -5.67 10.23 -30.15
N PRO A 187 -5.29 11.07 -31.12
CA PRO A 187 -6.19 11.49 -32.21
C PRO A 187 -6.80 10.31 -33.00
N GLU A 188 -6.10 9.18 -33.07
CA GLU A 188 -6.54 7.93 -33.72
C GLU A 188 -7.55 7.13 -32.87
N ARG A 189 -8.00 7.67 -31.73
CA ARG A 189 -8.97 7.07 -30.81
C ARG A 189 -8.48 5.77 -30.17
N THR A 190 -7.17 5.69 -29.90
CA THR A 190 -6.53 4.58 -29.19
C THR A 190 -5.99 5.05 -27.83
N ILE A 191 -5.65 4.10 -26.95
CA ILE A 191 -5.06 4.43 -25.65
C ILE A 191 -3.60 4.85 -25.85
N GLY A 192 -3.30 6.12 -25.58
CA GLY A 192 -1.97 6.71 -25.73
C GLY A 192 -1.11 6.48 -24.49
N LYS A 193 -1.27 7.34 -23.47
CA LYS A 193 -0.51 7.27 -22.21
C LYS A 193 -1.46 7.00 -21.04
N ILE A 194 -1.03 6.18 -20.10
CA ILE A 194 -1.71 5.97 -18.81
C ILE A 194 -0.79 6.52 -17.74
N GLU A 195 -1.29 7.45 -16.94
CA GLU A 195 -0.57 7.98 -15.78
C GLU A 195 -1.18 7.38 -14.52
N LEU A 196 -0.34 6.79 -13.69
CA LEU A 196 -0.73 6.17 -12.44
C LEU A 196 -0.51 7.15 -11.29
N LYS A 197 -1.33 7.05 -10.24
CA LYS A 197 -1.26 7.97 -9.09
C LYS A 197 0.03 7.85 -8.29
N PHE A 198 0.72 6.75 -8.45
CA PHE A 198 1.98 6.43 -7.77
C PHE A 198 3.20 6.58 -8.69
N ASP A 199 3.06 7.09 -9.91
CA ASP A 199 4.22 7.39 -10.77
C ASP A 199 5.20 8.34 -10.06
N ASP A 200 4.70 9.30 -9.27
CA ASP A 200 5.53 10.23 -8.48
C ASP A 200 6.27 9.52 -7.32
N LEU A 201 5.66 8.48 -6.74
CA LEU A 201 6.29 7.60 -5.75
C LEU A 201 7.43 6.78 -6.38
N PHE A 202 7.29 6.40 -7.65
CA PHE A 202 8.29 5.60 -8.37
C PHE A 202 9.37 6.44 -9.07
N GLN A 203 9.10 7.71 -9.40
CA GLN A 203 10.13 8.66 -9.91
C GLN A 203 11.17 9.01 -8.85
N THR A 204 10.77 9.08 -7.58
CA THR A 204 11.70 9.30 -6.45
C THR A 204 12.70 8.15 -6.30
N VAL A 205 12.36 6.95 -6.79
CA VAL A 205 13.23 5.76 -6.78
C VAL A 205 14.06 5.63 -8.06
N SER A 206 13.63 6.26 -9.17
CA SER A 206 14.32 6.21 -10.48
C SER A 206 15.11 7.47 -10.83
N SER A 207 15.42 8.34 -9.86
CA SER A 207 16.22 9.56 -10.10
C SER A 207 17.71 9.30 -10.42
N SER A 208 18.15 8.05 -10.51
CA SER A 208 19.39 7.70 -11.19
C SER A 208 19.06 7.07 -12.55
N GLU A 209 19.21 7.89 -13.59
CA GLU A 209 19.34 7.56 -15.03
C GLU A 209 18.24 8.10 -15.98
N SER A 210 18.56 9.28 -16.52
CA SER A 210 18.42 9.74 -17.92
C SER A 210 17.04 9.92 -18.59
N ASN A 211 16.64 11.19 -18.65
CA ASN A 211 16.18 11.96 -19.82
C ASN A 211 15.65 11.19 -21.05
N VAL A 212 14.36 11.36 -21.35
CA VAL A 212 13.88 11.47 -22.74
C VAL A 212 12.85 12.60 -22.85
N SER A 213 13.08 13.39 -23.91
CA SER A 213 12.52 14.67 -24.32
C SER A 213 10.99 14.77 -24.45
N ILE A 214 10.53 15.97 -24.09
CA ILE A 214 9.15 16.46 -24.09
C ILE A 214 8.68 16.72 -25.53
N GLY A 215 7.62 16.01 -25.95
CA GLY A 215 6.80 16.33 -27.12
C GLY A 215 5.43 16.80 -26.65
N THR A 216 4.98 17.93 -27.19
CA THR A 216 3.80 18.71 -26.82
C THR A 216 2.50 17.91 -26.96
N ASP A 217 1.79 17.62 -25.85
CA ASP A 217 0.49 16.93 -25.92
C ASP A 217 -0.61 17.54 -25.04
N MET A 218 -1.81 17.59 -25.63
CA MET A 218 -3.04 18.18 -25.12
C MET A 218 -3.53 17.52 -23.82
N LYS A 219 -3.65 18.32 -22.76
CA LYS A 219 -4.03 17.92 -21.39
C LYS A 219 -5.55 17.80 -21.23
N PHE A 220 -6.11 16.64 -20.88
CA PHE A 220 -7.45 16.56 -20.27
C PHE A 220 -7.64 15.35 -19.34
N SER A 221 -8.25 15.62 -18.18
CA SER A 221 -8.58 14.67 -17.10
C SER A 221 -9.87 13.88 -17.39
N ILE A 222 -9.89 12.59 -17.05
CA ILE A 222 -11.08 11.74 -17.12
C ILE A 222 -11.68 11.61 -15.72
N SER A 223 -12.84 12.22 -15.50
CA SER A 223 -13.77 11.78 -14.44
C SER A 223 -14.58 10.59 -14.95
N MET A 224 -14.54 9.47 -14.23
CA MET A 224 -15.37 8.27 -14.44
C MET A 224 -16.39 8.11 -13.31
#